data_AF-A0A7S2HR42-F1
#
_entry.id   AF-A0A7S2HR42-F1
#
_cell.length_a   1.000
_cell.length_b   1.000
_cell.length_c   1.000
_cell.angle_alpha   90.00
_cell.angle_beta   90.00
_cell.angle_gamma   90.00
#
_symmetry.space_group_name_H-M   'P 1'
#
loop_
_entity.id
_entity.type
_entity.pdbx_description
1 polymer ?
#
loop_
_entity_poly.entity_id
_entity_poly.type
_entity_poly.pdbx_seq_one_letter_code
_entity_poly.pdbx_strand_id
1 'polypeptide(L)'
;MPAARGSKRGAKAQAPEAKKQRTDPGLPGVLEALEKAADLPEPCRALLAAVAPTCFASAEGERQSHQATLVSWIGDVLEGMRSKLQDAVDEANALASDGDAAKKDLDGKVSEAQGALVAAMEAVVAT
;
A
#
# COMPACT_ATOMS: atom_id res chain seq x y z
N MET A 1 -9.27 -80.16 7.75
CA MET A 1 -8.84 -79.52 9.03
C MET A 1 -7.32 -79.48 9.04
N PRO A 2 -6.61 -78.41 9.47
CA PRO A 2 -7.07 -77.12 10.02
C PRO A 2 -6.52 -75.89 9.26
N ALA A 3 -6.90 -74.70 9.76
CA ALA A 3 -6.70 -73.35 9.23
C ALA A 3 -5.88 -72.46 10.19
N ALA A 4 -5.31 -71.35 9.71
CA ALA A 4 -5.12 -70.05 10.43
C ALA A 4 -4.43 -69.05 9.47
N ARG A 5 -5.08 -67.97 8.99
CA ARG A 5 -5.31 -66.63 9.59
C ARG A 5 -4.06 -65.78 9.85
N GLY A 6 -4.03 -64.62 9.19
CA GLY A 6 -3.30 -63.41 9.60
C GLY A 6 -2.73 -62.64 8.40
N SER A 7 -2.66 -61.32 8.33
CA SER A 7 -3.22 -60.22 9.09
C SER A 7 -2.84 -58.96 8.29
N LYS A 8 -3.81 -58.10 8.00
CA LYS A 8 -3.70 -56.64 7.76
C LYS A 8 -2.31 -56.08 7.36
N ARG A 9 -2.12 -55.75 6.07
CA ARG A 9 -1.33 -54.58 5.66
C ARG A 9 -2.36 -53.54 5.20
N GLY A 10 -2.76 -52.55 5.99
CA GLY A 10 -1.93 -51.71 6.84
C GLY A 10 -1.63 -50.43 6.07
N ALA A 11 -2.50 -49.44 6.27
CA ALA A 11 -2.32 -48.00 6.05
C ALA A 11 -1.97 -47.49 4.64
N LYS A 12 -2.94 -46.77 4.05
CA LYS A 12 -2.66 -45.63 3.17
C LYS A 12 -1.65 -44.75 3.90
N ALA A 13 -0.46 -44.57 3.33
CA ALA A 13 0.43 -43.52 3.75
C ALA A 13 -0.33 -42.19 3.58
N GLN A 14 -0.77 -41.62 4.71
CA GLN A 14 -1.16 -40.22 4.74
C GLN A 14 0.07 -39.44 4.28
N ALA A 15 -0.08 -38.75 3.15
CA ALA A 15 0.85 -37.71 2.76
C ALA A 15 1.07 -36.80 3.97
N PRO A 16 2.33 -36.47 4.32
CA PRO A 16 2.61 -35.61 5.45
C PRO A 16 1.81 -34.31 5.30
N GLU A 17 1.02 -34.01 6.32
CA GLU A 17 0.27 -32.77 6.41
C GLU A 17 1.24 -31.61 6.15
N ALA A 18 0.97 -30.88 5.08
CA ALA A 18 1.73 -29.70 4.71
C ALA A 18 1.75 -28.79 5.94
N LYS A 19 2.95 -28.64 6.54
CA LYS A 19 3.20 -27.71 7.64
C LYS A 19 2.57 -26.39 7.21
N LYS A 20 1.59 -25.91 7.98
CA LYS A 20 0.92 -24.62 7.73
C LYS A 20 2.01 -23.61 7.42
N GLN A 21 2.03 -23.19 6.16
CA GLN A 21 2.97 -22.22 5.64
C GLN A 21 2.90 -21.04 6.58
N ARG A 22 4.03 -20.70 7.21
CA ARG A 22 4.11 -19.63 8.18
C ARG A 22 3.92 -18.34 7.37
N THR A 23 2.68 -17.87 7.28
CA THR A 23 2.35 -16.71 6.46
C THR A 23 2.96 -15.48 7.12
N ASP A 24 3.83 -14.78 6.41
CA ASP A 24 4.40 -13.53 6.89
C ASP A 24 3.29 -12.50 7.13
N PRO A 25 3.25 -11.83 8.29
CA PRO A 25 2.22 -10.83 8.59
C PRO A 25 2.26 -9.62 7.64
N GLY A 26 3.37 -9.40 6.93
CA GLY A 26 3.48 -8.36 5.89
C GLY A 26 2.94 -8.75 4.51
N LEU A 27 2.70 -10.04 4.26
CA LEU A 27 2.28 -10.55 2.95
C LEU A 27 0.91 -10.00 2.48
N PRO A 28 -0.12 -9.86 3.36
CA PRO A 28 -1.38 -9.25 2.97
C PRO A 28 -1.23 -7.82 2.45
N GLY A 29 -0.36 -7.03 3.07
CA GLY A 29 -0.09 -5.66 2.63
C GLY A 29 0.59 -5.58 1.27
N VAL A 30 1.50 -6.52 0.99
CA VAL A 30 2.14 -6.64 -0.34
C VAL A 30 1.13 -7.02 -1.41
N LEU A 31 0.23 -7.97 -1.12
CA LEU A 31 -0.82 -8.37 -2.06
C LEU A 31 -1.78 -7.22 -2.37
N GLU A 32 -2.24 -6.50 -1.34
CA GLU A 32 -3.12 -5.35 -1.50
C GLU A 32 -2.44 -4.22 -2.31
N ALA A 33 -1.16 -3.97 -2.06
CA ALA A 33 -0.40 -2.99 -2.81
C ALA A 33 -0.25 -3.42 -4.29
N LEU A 34 0.05 -4.70 -4.55
CA LEU A 34 0.13 -5.23 -5.92
C LEU A 34 -1.20 -5.12 -6.67
N GLU A 35 -2.34 -5.35 -6.00
CA GLU A 35 -3.66 -5.16 -6.60
C GLU A 35 -3.94 -3.70 -6.99
N LYS A 36 -3.46 -2.76 -6.17
CA LYS A 36 -3.61 -1.31 -6.42
C LYS A 36 -2.62 -0.73 -7.43
N ALA A 37 -1.61 -1.50 -7.86
CA ALA A 37 -0.61 -1.08 -8.82
C ALA A 37 -1.21 -0.93 -10.24
N ALA A 38 -1.86 0.21 -10.51
CA ALA A 38 -2.51 0.50 -11.78
C ALA A 38 -1.56 0.52 -12.99
N ASP A 39 -0.26 0.72 -12.74
CA ASP A 39 0.77 0.83 -13.77
C ASP A 39 1.14 -0.49 -14.45
N LEU A 40 0.87 -1.62 -13.78
CA LEU A 40 1.09 -2.93 -14.36
C LEU A 40 -0.17 -3.44 -15.07
N PRO A 41 -0.03 -4.14 -16.20
CA PRO A 41 -1.13 -4.90 -16.78
C PRO A 41 -1.70 -5.88 -15.74
N GLU A 42 -3.03 -6.04 -15.75
CA GLU A 42 -3.75 -7.00 -14.91
C GLU A 42 -3.12 -8.41 -14.88
N PRO A 43 -2.74 -9.03 -16.01
CA PRO A 43 -2.09 -10.34 -15.97
C PRO A 43 -0.74 -10.34 -15.24
N CYS A 44 0.02 -9.25 -15.29
CA CYS A 44 1.28 -9.12 -14.57
C CYS A 44 1.06 -8.97 -13.07
N ARG A 45 0.04 -8.20 -12.65
CA ARG A 45 -0.37 -8.11 -11.24
C ARG A 45 -0.80 -9.47 -10.69
N ALA A 46 -1.66 -10.18 -11.42
CA ALA A 46 -2.14 -11.50 -11.01
C ALA A 46 -0.99 -12.51 -10.89
N LEU A 47 -0.02 -12.45 -11.81
CA LEU A 47 1.19 -13.26 -11.73
C LEU A 47 1.96 -12.95 -10.45
N LEU A 48 2.35 -11.69 -10.22
CA LEU A 48 3.14 -11.29 -9.05
C LEU A 48 2.42 -11.61 -7.73
N ALA A 49 1.11 -11.40 -7.66
CA ALA A 49 0.29 -11.76 -6.50
C ALA A 49 0.27 -13.28 -6.26
N ALA A 50 0.22 -14.09 -7.32
CA ALA A 50 0.26 -15.55 -7.20
C ALA A 50 1.63 -16.08 -6.77
N VAL A 51 2.73 -15.45 -7.21
CA VAL A 51 4.09 -15.94 -6.86
C VAL A 51 4.60 -15.37 -5.53
N ALA A 52 4.11 -14.21 -5.09
CA ALA A 52 4.51 -13.58 -3.83
C ALA A 52 4.48 -14.53 -2.60
N PRO A 53 3.41 -15.30 -2.33
CA PRO A 53 3.36 -16.25 -1.23
C PRO A 53 4.49 -17.28 -1.25
N THR A 54 4.88 -17.74 -2.45
CA THR A 54 5.96 -18.73 -2.61
C THR A 54 7.34 -18.12 -2.46
N CYS A 55 7.53 -16.87 -2.90
CA CYS A 55 8.80 -16.17 -2.80
C CYS A 55 9.12 -15.70 -1.37
N PHE A 56 8.09 -15.31 -0.60
CA PHE A 56 8.25 -14.85 0.77
C PHE A 56 8.21 -15.98 1.81
N ALA A 57 7.83 -17.20 1.43
CA ALA A 57 7.83 -18.34 2.36
C ALA A 57 9.24 -18.84 2.73
N SER A 58 10.26 -18.46 1.96
CA SER A 58 11.66 -18.80 2.21
C SER A 58 12.43 -17.58 2.71
N ALA A 59 13.29 -17.79 3.72
CA ALA A 59 14.22 -16.77 4.20
C ALA A 59 15.19 -16.36 3.09
N GLU A 60 15.72 -15.14 3.17
CA GLU A 60 16.54 -14.55 2.11
C GLU A 60 17.73 -15.43 1.67
N GLY A 61 18.40 -16.09 2.61
CA GLY A 61 19.54 -16.98 2.31
C GLY A 61 19.16 -18.34 1.71
N GLU A 62 17.89 -18.74 1.74
CA GLU A 62 17.39 -20.00 1.20
C GLU A 62 16.64 -19.81 -0.14
N ARG A 63 16.45 -18.55 -0.57
CA ARG A 63 15.73 -18.24 -1.81
C ARG A 63 16.54 -18.69 -3.01
N GLN A 64 15.86 -19.37 -3.93
CA GLN A 64 16.45 -19.69 -5.23
C GLN A 64 16.58 -18.40 -6.05
N SER A 65 17.52 -18.38 -7.02
CA SER A 65 17.81 -17.20 -7.84
C SER A 65 16.56 -16.57 -8.47
N HIS A 66 15.64 -17.39 -8.98
CA HIS A 66 14.39 -16.93 -9.57
C HIS A 66 13.44 -16.29 -8.53
N GLN A 67 13.43 -16.77 -7.29
CA GLN A 67 12.64 -16.17 -6.21
C GLN A 67 13.20 -14.80 -5.83
N ALA A 68 14.53 -14.67 -5.79
CA ALA A 68 15.18 -13.40 -5.51
C ALA A 68 14.86 -12.36 -6.61
N THR A 69 14.88 -12.75 -7.89
CA THR A 69 14.49 -11.87 -9.00
C THR A 69 13.03 -11.43 -8.89
N LEU A 70 12.11 -12.33 -8.56
CA LEU A 70 10.69 -11.99 -8.40
C LEU A 70 10.46 -11.04 -7.21
N VAL A 71 11.16 -11.25 -6.09
CA VAL A 71 11.09 -10.32 -4.95
C VAL A 71 11.63 -8.94 -5.33
N SER A 72 12.71 -8.87 -6.12
CA SER A 72 13.22 -7.61 -6.66
C SER A 72 12.15 -6.88 -7.47
N TRP A 73 11.48 -7.58 -8.39
CA TRP A 73 10.43 -6.96 -9.21
C TRP A 73 9.23 -6.48 -8.39
N ILE A 74 8.83 -7.25 -7.38
CA ILE A 74 7.79 -6.81 -6.44
C ILE A 74 8.25 -5.54 -5.71
N GLY A 75 9.52 -5.50 -5.27
CA GLY A 75 10.14 -4.33 -4.66
C GLY A 75 10.08 -3.09 -5.56
N ASP A 76 10.50 -3.23 -6.82
CA ASP A 76 10.50 -2.13 -7.80
C ASP A 76 9.09 -1.57 -8.01
N VAL A 77 8.07 -2.43 -8.08
CA VAL A 77 6.66 -2.03 -8.22
C VAL A 77 6.17 -1.28 -6.98
N LEU A 78 6.49 -1.78 -5.78
CA LEU A 78 6.14 -1.12 -4.52
C LEU A 78 6.83 0.23 -4.36
N GLU A 79 8.10 0.34 -4.74
CA GLU A 79 8.87 1.58 -4.71
C GLU A 79 8.31 2.61 -5.70
N GLY A 80 7.97 2.19 -6.91
CA GLY A 80 7.31 3.05 -7.90
C GLY A 80 5.98 3.60 -7.40
N MET A 81 5.14 2.78 -6.74
CA MET A 81 3.91 3.25 -6.11
C MET A 81 4.15 4.21 -4.96
N ARG A 82 5.15 3.92 -4.11
CA ARG A 82 5.53 4.81 -3.01
C ARG A 82 5.95 6.18 -3.53
N SER A 83 6.78 6.23 -4.58
CA SER A 83 7.20 7.48 -5.20
C SER A 83 5.99 8.28 -5.68
N LYS A 84 5.06 7.66 -6.39
CA LYS A 84 3.86 8.34 -6.90
C LYS A 84 2.95 8.87 -5.80
N LEU A 85 2.77 8.10 -4.73
CA LEU A 85 2.00 8.54 -3.58
C LEU A 85 2.69 9.70 -2.87
N GLN A 86 4.01 9.67 -2.77
CA GLN A 86 4.79 10.78 -2.23
C GLN A 86 4.65 12.04 -3.11
N ASP A 87 4.79 11.90 -4.42
CA ASP A 87 4.62 13.00 -5.37
C ASP A 87 3.23 13.63 -5.25
N ALA A 88 2.18 12.80 -5.14
CA ALA A 88 0.81 13.28 -4.97
C ALA A 88 0.59 13.98 -3.61
N VAL A 89 1.23 13.50 -2.54
CA VAL A 89 1.21 14.16 -1.23
C VAL A 89 1.91 15.51 -1.29
N ASP A 90 3.06 15.57 -1.93
CA ASP A 90 3.85 16.80 -2.06
C ASP A 90 3.10 17.84 -2.92
N GLU A 91 2.46 17.42 -4.01
CA GLU A 91 1.59 18.27 -4.82
C GLU A 91 0.39 18.79 -4.00
N ALA A 92 -0.29 17.91 -3.27
CA ALA A 92 -1.43 18.30 -2.44
C ALA A 92 -1.02 19.28 -1.32
N ASN A 93 0.14 19.08 -0.71
CA ASN A 93 0.68 19.99 0.29
C ASN A 93 1.02 21.37 -0.30
N ALA A 94 1.60 21.40 -1.51
CA ALA A 94 1.87 22.65 -2.21
C ALA A 94 0.57 23.44 -2.48
N LEU A 95 -0.45 22.77 -3.01
CA LEU A 95 -1.77 23.37 -3.25
C LEU A 95 -2.45 23.87 -1.97
N ALA A 96 -2.32 23.12 -0.87
CA ALA A 96 -2.85 23.53 0.42
C ALA A 96 -2.14 24.78 0.95
N SER A 97 -0.81 24.83 0.86
CA SER A 97 0.00 25.98 1.26
C SER A 97 -0.35 27.23 0.46
N ASP A 98 -0.50 27.10 -0.86
CA ASP A 98 -0.90 28.19 -1.74
C ASP A 98 -2.32 28.69 -1.41
N GLY A 99 -3.25 27.76 -1.15
CA GLY A 99 -4.61 28.08 -0.71
C GLY A 99 -4.63 28.84 0.62
N ASP A 100 -3.84 28.42 1.60
CA ASP A 100 -3.72 29.09 2.89
C ASP A 100 -3.10 30.49 2.77
N ALA A 101 -2.12 30.65 1.89
CA ALA A 101 -1.53 31.97 1.62
C ALA A 101 -2.55 32.92 0.97
N ALA A 102 -3.29 32.46 -0.04
CA ALA A 102 -4.34 33.23 -0.69
C ALA A 102 -5.46 33.61 0.29
N LYS A 103 -5.85 32.69 1.18
CA LYS A 103 -6.85 32.95 2.21
C LYS A 103 -6.39 34.05 3.17
N LYS A 104 -5.15 33.99 3.65
CA LYS A 104 -4.59 35.01 4.56
C LYS A 104 -4.54 36.39 3.90
N ASP A 105 -4.17 36.47 2.63
CA ASP A 105 -4.17 37.73 1.86
C ASP A 105 -5.58 38.32 1.75
N LEU A 106 -6.58 37.48 1.42
CA LEU A 106 -7.98 37.92 1.34
C LEU A 106 -8.53 38.35 2.69
N ASP A 107 -8.27 37.59 3.76
CA ASP A 107 -8.70 37.96 5.11
C ASP A 107 -8.07 39.30 5.56
N GLY A 108 -6.80 39.55 5.20
CA GLY A 108 -6.14 40.83 5.40
C GLY A 108 -6.85 41.99 4.70
N LYS A 109 -7.14 41.83 3.40
CA LYS A 109 -7.87 42.84 2.61
C LYS A 109 -9.28 43.10 3.13
N VAL A 110 -9.98 42.06 3.59
CA VAL A 110 -11.31 42.20 4.21
C VAL A 110 -11.21 43.01 5.50
N SER A 111 -10.23 42.71 6.35
CA SER A 111 -9.98 43.45 7.60
C SER A 111 -9.66 44.93 7.33
N GLU A 112 -8.79 45.21 6.37
CA GLU A 112 -8.45 46.58 5.95
C GLU A 112 -9.67 47.34 5.42
N ALA A 113 -10.47 46.72 4.55
CA ALA A 113 -11.67 47.33 4.00
C ALA A 113 -12.73 47.60 5.09
N GLN A 114 -12.89 46.68 6.04
CA GLN A 114 -13.79 46.89 7.19
C GLN A 114 -13.31 48.05 8.06
N GLY A 115 -12.01 48.13 8.35
CA GLY A 115 -11.42 49.25 9.09
C GLY A 115 -11.63 50.60 8.40
N ALA A 116 -11.41 50.65 7.09
CA ALA A 116 -11.64 51.86 6.29
C ALA A 116 -13.12 52.29 6.27
N LEU A 117 -14.05 51.33 6.19
CA LEU A 117 -15.48 51.60 6.22
C LEU A 117 -15.93 52.16 7.57
N VAL A 118 -15.43 51.60 8.68
CA VAL A 118 -15.71 52.11 10.03
C VAL A 118 -15.19 53.54 10.17
N ALA A 119 -13.95 53.81 9.77
CA ALA A 119 -13.37 55.14 9.83
C ALA A 119 -14.15 56.17 8.98
N ALA A 120 -14.61 55.77 7.79
CA ALA A 120 -15.44 56.62 6.95
C ALA A 120 -16.81 56.92 7.58
N MET A 121 -17.44 55.93 8.22
CA MET A 121 -18.70 56.13 8.94
C MET A 121 -18.56 57.10 10.11
N GLU A 122 -17.48 57.00 10.89
CA GLU A 122 -17.20 57.93 11.99
C GLU A 122 -17.00 59.37 11.48
N ALA A 123 -16.30 59.54 10.36
CA ALA A 123 -16.10 60.86 9.75
C ALA A 123 -17.41 61.52 9.27
N VAL A 124 -18.36 60.73 8.74
CA VAL A 124 -19.67 61.23 8.28
C VAL A 124 -20.58 61.62 9.44
N VAL A 125 -20.48 60.94 10.59
CA VAL A 125 -21.28 61.29 11.79
C VAL A 125 -20.72 62.52 12.52
N ALA A 126 -19.44 62.82 12.36
CA ALA A 126 -18.78 63.98 12.97
C ALA A 126 -18.99 65.31 12.21
N THR A 127 -19.52 65.26 10.98
CA THR A 127 -19.88 66.41 10.15
C THR A 127 -21.37 66.71 10.19
#